data_AF-A0A1G2YH85-F1
#
_entry.id   AF-A0A1G2YH85-F1
#
_cell.length_a   1.000
_cell.length_b   1.000
_cell.length_c   1.000
_cell.angle_alpha   90.00
_cell.angle_beta   90.00
_cell.angle_gamma   90.00
#
_symmetry.space_group_name_H-M   'P 1'
#
loop_
_entity.id
_entity.type
_entity.pdbx_description
1 polymer ?
#
loop_
_entity_poly.entity_id
_entity_poly.type
_entity_poly.pdbx_seq_one_letter_code
_entity_poly.pdbx_strand_id
1 'polypeptide(L)'
;MVQFGLENLRNRHSGKLCFIAGAGPSLRYLEPEDAEKHIMIAINSSIIKFPKAQYLFTCDPGLTILHAWQVLKGMKCHIIIGQPDGIKEGFGAYHNREGGDYKANIDPERFIRVYRRPDTNNLVFKPDDKKIVFGWSSAHCACHLAYLMGCRPIILVGCDCGKEQDKRYHYDFEGHEQYRDYVENPDNEKYFARETDILYSFVNYWNKIGSDNPNVEILNCSNAIIPNIQPAKLQDVLKKYGE
;
A
#
# COMPACT_ATOMS: atom_id res chain seq x y z
N MET A 1 -27.13 -9.51 1.41
CA MET A 1 -25.96 -9.31 0.52
C MET A 1 -24.75 -9.93 1.19
N VAL A 2 -24.00 -10.77 0.48
CA VAL A 2 -22.73 -11.32 0.98
C VAL A 2 -21.72 -10.18 0.96
N GLN A 3 -21.11 -9.87 2.09
CA GLN A 3 -20.08 -8.83 2.17
C GLN A 3 -18.86 -9.28 1.36
N PHE A 4 -18.38 -8.43 0.43
CA PHE A 4 -17.18 -8.71 -0.33
C PHE A 4 -15.96 -8.66 0.61
N GLY A 5 -15.29 -9.81 0.78
CA GLY A 5 -14.20 -10.01 1.73
C GLY A 5 -12.90 -10.48 1.09
N LEU A 6 -11.93 -10.82 1.94
CA LEU A 6 -10.61 -11.31 1.52
C LEU A 6 -10.70 -12.62 0.72
N GLU A 7 -11.70 -13.46 1.02
CA GLU A 7 -12.01 -14.67 0.29
C GLU A 7 -12.34 -14.44 -1.18
N ASN A 8 -12.96 -13.31 -1.53
CA ASN A 8 -13.27 -12.95 -2.92
C ASN A 8 -12.05 -12.48 -3.72
N LEU A 9 -10.94 -12.20 -3.04
CA LEU A 9 -9.68 -11.80 -3.67
C LEU A 9 -8.72 -12.97 -3.87
N ARG A 10 -8.95 -14.10 -3.19
CA ARG A 10 -8.00 -15.22 -3.19
C ARG A 10 -7.82 -15.79 -4.59
N ASN A 11 -6.56 -15.92 -5.02
CA ASN A 11 -6.16 -16.42 -6.34
C ASN A 11 -6.79 -15.68 -7.55
N ARG A 12 -7.41 -14.52 -7.34
CA ARG A 12 -8.08 -13.75 -8.40
C ARG A 12 -7.11 -13.32 -9.51
N HIS A 13 -5.82 -13.23 -9.19
CA HIS A 13 -4.75 -12.81 -10.08
C HIS A 13 -3.60 -13.82 -10.10
N SER A 14 -3.95 -15.11 -10.03
CA SER A 14 -2.97 -16.20 -10.01
C SER A 14 -1.96 -16.08 -11.15
N GLY A 15 -0.68 -16.06 -10.81
CA GLY A 15 0.44 -15.99 -11.76
C GLY A 15 0.65 -14.63 -12.44
N LYS A 16 -0.14 -13.61 -12.11
CA LYS A 16 0.01 -12.28 -12.69
C LYS A 16 1.04 -11.46 -11.92
N LEU A 17 1.81 -10.64 -12.64
CA LEU A 17 2.66 -9.62 -12.05
C LEU A 17 1.81 -8.59 -11.29
N CYS A 18 2.27 -8.22 -10.09
CA CYS A 18 1.62 -7.21 -9.26
C CYS A 18 2.61 -6.15 -8.76
N PHE A 19 2.33 -4.88 -9.04
CA PHE A 19 3.02 -3.75 -8.44
C PHE A 19 2.42 -3.40 -7.08
N ILE A 20 3.30 -3.18 -6.11
CA ILE A 20 2.99 -2.62 -4.80
C ILE A 20 3.62 -1.23 -4.77
N ALA A 21 2.79 -0.20 -4.96
CA ALA A 21 3.24 1.17 -5.10
C ALA A 21 3.21 1.88 -3.75
N GLY A 22 4.36 2.02 -3.12
CA GLY A 22 4.57 2.98 -2.02
C GLY A 22 4.64 4.41 -2.55
N ALA A 23 4.89 5.37 -1.67
CA ALA A 23 4.90 6.80 -2.01
C ALA A 23 6.29 7.44 -2.05
N GLY A 24 7.35 6.64 -1.84
CA GLY A 24 8.73 7.12 -1.75
C GLY A 24 9.27 7.71 -3.05
N PRO A 25 10.46 8.35 -3.00
CA PRO A 25 10.99 9.12 -4.12
C PRO A 25 11.17 8.33 -5.42
N SER A 26 11.55 7.05 -5.38
CA SER A 26 11.80 6.26 -6.60
C SER A 26 10.57 6.06 -7.48
N LEU A 27 9.37 6.26 -6.92
CA LEU A 27 8.13 6.15 -7.69
C LEU A 27 8.08 7.13 -8.86
N ARG A 28 8.84 8.25 -8.82
CA ARG A 28 8.90 9.21 -9.94
C ARG A 28 9.33 8.56 -11.25
N TYR A 29 10.16 7.53 -11.20
CA TYR A 29 10.75 6.88 -12.37
C TYR A 29 9.87 5.78 -12.98
N LEU A 30 8.70 5.49 -12.39
CA LEU A 30 7.72 4.59 -12.96
C LEU A 30 6.63 5.41 -13.65
N GLU A 31 6.43 5.21 -14.95
CA GLU A 31 5.33 5.86 -15.66
C GLU A 31 4.01 5.10 -15.42
N PRO A 32 2.86 5.80 -15.27
CA PRO A 32 1.56 5.16 -15.11
C PRO A 32 1.26 4.14 -16.22
N GLU A 33 1.58 4.48 -17.47
CA GLU A 33 1.32 3.63 -18.63
C GLU A 33 2.02 2.26 -18.56
N ASP A 34 3.22 2.21 -17.99
CA ASP A 34 3.99 0.98 -17.82
C ASP A 34 3.36 0.04 -16.79
N ALA A 35 2.69 0.62 -15.78
CA ALA A 35 2.21 -0.10 -14.62
C ALA A 35 0.71 -0.42 -14.67
N GLU A 36 -0.09 0.45 -15.29
CA GLU A 36 -1.56 0.35 -15.34
C GLU A 36 -2.06 -0.87 -16.13
N LYS A 37 -1.23 -1.43 -17.03
CA LYS A 37 -1.52 -2.69 -17.75
C LYS A 37 -1.41 -3.94 -16.86
N HIS A 38 -0.83 -3.81 -15.67
CA HIS A 38 -0.64 -4.89 -14.71
C HIS A 38 -1.54 -4.74 -13.48
N ILE A 39 -1.51 -5.74 -12.61
CA ILE A 39 -2.18 -5.61 -11.31
C ILE A 39 -1.39 -4.61 -10.48
N MET A 40 -2.09 -3.64 -9.91
CA MET A 40 -1.50 -2.63 -9.04
C MET A 40 -2.29 -2.50 -7.75
N ILE A 41 -1.54 -2.51 -6.65
CA ILE A 41 -2.00 -2.07 -5.33
C ILE A 41 -1.28 -0.77 -5.01
N ALA A 42 -1.99 0.34 -5.18
CA ALA A 42 -1.54 1.64 -4.70
C ALA A 42 -1.69 1.71 -3.17
N ILE A 43 -0.78 2.40 -2.51
CA ILE A 43 -0.73 2.53 -1.05
C ILE A 43 -0.83 4.00 -0.70
N ASN A 44 -1.83 4.33 0.10
CA ASN A 44 -2.07 5.68 0.59
C ASN A 44 -2.01 6.70 -0.57
N SER A 45 -0.96 7.52 -0.60
CA SER A 45 -0.79 8.63 -1.53
C SER A 45 -0.33 8.27 -2.93
N SER A 46 0.19 7.07 -3.16
CA SER A 46 0.62 6.69 -4.52
C SER A 46 -0.55 6.55 -5.50
N ILE A 47 -1.79 6.46 -5.00
CA ILE A 47 -3.00 6.40 -5.82
C ILE A 47 -3.23 7.68 -6.65
N ILE A 48 -2.68 8.82 -6.25
CA ILE A 48 -2.75 10.05 -7.05
C ILE A 48 -1.97 9.89 -8.35
N LYS A 49 -0.77 9.28 -8.28
CA LYS A 49 0.02 9.00 -9.47
C LYS A 49 -0.60 7.89 -10.34
N PHE A 50 -1.35 6.98 -9.73
CA PHE A 50 -1.96 5.84 -10.43
C PHE A 50 -3.49 5.78 -10.25
N PRO A 51 -4.24 6.75 -10.81
CA PRO A 51 -5.69 6.82 -10.61
C PRO A 51 -6.46 5.64 -11.22
N LYS A 52 -5.81 4.86 -12.11
CA LYS A 52 -6.38 3.61 -12.68
C LYS A 52 -5.93 2.34 -11.97
N ALA A 53 -5.22 2.42 -10.84
CA ALA A 53 -4.87 1.24 -10.06
C ALA A 53 -6.13 0.44 -9.69
N GLN A 54 -6.08 -0.89 -9.79
CA GLN A 54 -7.25 -1.71 -9.52
C GLN A 54 -7.55 -1.81 -8.02
N TYR A 55 -6.52 -1.60 -7.19
CA TYR A 55 -6.60 -1.69 -5.74
C TYR A 55 -5.93 -0.48 -5.07
N LEU A 56 -6.60 0.07 -4.07
CA LEU A 56 -6.01 0.95 -3.06
C LEU A 56 -5.94 0.18 -1.75
N PHE A 57 -4.80 0.20 -1.08
CA PHE A 57 -4.62 -0.36 0.25
C PHE A 57 -4.19 0.73 1.23
N THR A 58 -4.85 0.81 2.38
CA THR A 58 -4.41 1.68 3.49
C THR A 58 -4.64 1.00 4.84
N CYS A 59 -3.65 1.13 5.73
CA CYS A 59 -3.83 0.94 7.18
C CYS A 59 -3.86 2.29 7.93
N ASP A 60 -3.74 3.40 7.22
CA ASP A 60 -3.68 4.75 7.78
C ASP A 60 -5.07 5.37 7.77
N PRO A 61 -5.72 5.49 8.93
CA PRO A 61 -7.03 6.11 9.01
C PRO A 61 -6.99 7.61 8.75
N GLY A 62 -5.82 8.25 8.88
CA GLY A 62 -5.61 9.64 8.50
C GLY A 62 -5.83 9.90 7.01
N LEU A 63 -5.76 8.88 6.15
CA LEU A 63 -6.12 9.02 4.73
C LEU A 63 -7.56 9.53 4.56
N THR A 64 -8.48 9.13 5.44
CA THR A 64 -9.92 9.40 5.27
C THR A 64 -10.32 10.87 5.45
N ILE A 65 -9.43 11.70 5.99
CA ILE A 65 -9.64 13.14 6.20
C ILE A 65 -8.90 14.02 5.18
N LEU A 66 -8.25 13.41 4.20
CA LEU A 66 -7.54 14.14 3.16
C LEU A 66 -8.48 14.42 1.99
N HIS A 67 -8.24 15.52 1.27
CA HIS A 67 -8.97 15.80 0.03
C HIS A 67 -8.86 14.64 -0.97
N ALA A 68 -7.70 13.97 -1.00
CA ALA A 68 -7.48 12.75 -1.76
C ALA A 68 -8.58 11.69 -1.52
N TRP A 69 -9.10 11.54 -0.29
CA TRP A 69 -10.18 10.60 0.00
C TRP A 69 -11.50 10.94 -0.71
N GLN A 70 -11.82 12.22 -0.88
CA GLN A 70 -13.01 12.61 -1.63
C GLN A 70 -12.86 12.29 -3.12
N VAL A 71 -11.66 12.48 -3.68
CA VAL A 71 -11.35 12.06 -5.06
C VAL A 71 -11.43 10.53 -5.20
N LEU A 72 -10.94 9.78 -4.21
CA LEU A 72 -10.95 8.32 -4.18
C LEU A 72 -12.35 7.71 -4.29
N LYS A 73 -13.39 8.37 -3.75
CA LYS A 73 -14.78 7.91 -3.85
C LYS A 73 -15.25 7.81 -5.31
N GLY A 74 -14.74 8.67 -6.18
CA GLY A 74 -15.07 8.70 -7.61
C GLY A 74 -14.22 7.77 -8.49
N MET A 75 -13.07 7.29 -8.01
CA MET A 75 -12.22 6.36 -8.76
C MET A 75 -12.93 5.02 -8.96
N LYS A 76 -12.43 4.11 -9.82
CA LYS A 76 -13.02 2.77 -10.07
C LYS A 76 -12.20 1.62 -9.43
N CYS A 77 -11.47 1.89 -8.35
CA CYS A 77 -10.63 0.90 -7.68
C CYS A 77 -11.34 0.20 -6.50
N HIS A 78 -10.92 -1.02 -6.15
CA HIS A 78 -11.28 -1.64 -4.88
C HIS A 78 -10.48 -0.99 -3.75
N ILE A 79 -11.17 -0.48 -2.73
CA ILE A 79 -10.60 0.19 -1.57
C ILE A 79 -10.50 -0.82 -0.43
N ILE A 80 -9.28 -1.10 -0.01
CA ILE A 80 -8.96 -2.11 1.00
C ILE A 80 -8.44 -1.41 2.24
N ILE A 81 -9.21 -1.53 3.31
CA ILE A 81 -8.86 -0.97 4.62
C ILE A 81 -8.32 -2.08 5.51
N GLY A 82 -7.06 -1.97 5.86
CA GLY A 82 -6.43 -2.79 6.88
C GLY A 82 -6.74 -2.27 8.28
N GLN A 83 -7.49 -3.05 9.06
CA GLN A 83 -7.78 -2.74 10.45
C GLN A 83 -7.05 -3.70 11.39
N PRO A 84 -6.22 -3.19 12.34
CA PRO A 84 -5.70 -4.00 13.43
C PRO A 84 -6.85 -4.52 14.30
N ASP A 85 -6.81 -5.79 14.67
CA ASP A 85 -7.79 -6.37 15.60
C ASP A 85 -7.84 -5.56 16.91
N GLY A 86 -9.05 -5.37 17.45
CA GLY A 86 -9.26 -4.69 18.74
C GLY A 86 -9.26 -3.15 18.67
N ILE A 87 -8.81 -2.53 17.58
CA ILE A 87 -8.87 -1.07 17.44
C ILE A 87 -10.22 -0.66 16.85
N LYS A 88 -11.24 -0.55 17.70
CA LYS A 88 -12.59 -0.07 17.31
C LYS A 88 -12.58 1.40 16.88
N GLU A 89 -11.68 2.18 17.47
CA GLU A 89 -11.62 3.64 17.30
C GLU A 89 -10.83 4.08 16.06
N GLY A 90 -10.03 3.22 15.43
CA GLY A 90 -9.02 3.62 14.45
C GLY A 90 -9.61 4.38 13.26
N PHE A 91 -10.48 3.75 12.49
CA PHE A 91 -11.26 4.41 11.41
C PHE A 91 -12.60 4.97 11.91
N GLY A 92 -13.09 4.49 13.05
CA GLY A 92 -14.37 4.95 13.65
C GLY A 92 -14.28 6.34 14.27
N ALA A 93 -13.12 6.73 14.82
CA ALA A 93 -12.89 8.06 15.38
C ALA A 93 -12.89 9.14 14.30
N TYR A 94 -12.56 8.80 13.04
CA TYR A 94 -12.59 9.74 11.92
C TYR A 94 -14.01 9.97 11.38
N HIS A 95 -14.93 9.01 11.56
CA HIS A 95 -16.37 9.20 11.32
C HIS A 95 -16.91 10.43 12.07
N ASN A 96 -16.44 10.63 13.30
CA ASN A 96 -16.86 11.74 14.14
C ASN A 96 -16.18 13.08 13.77
N ARG A 97 -15.01 13.05 13.10
CA ARG A 97 -14.27 14.27 12.73
C ARG A 97 -14.78 14.90 11.43
N GLU A 98 -15.16 14.09 10.44
CA GLU A 98 -15.71 14.57 9.16
C GLU A 98 -17.23 14.84 9.25
N GLY A 99 -17.87 14.54 10.38
CA GLY A 99 -19.32 14.68 10.54
C GLY A 99 -20.15 13.74 9.66
N GLY A 100 -19.56 12.64 9.18
CA GLY A 100 -20.24 11.73 8.23
C GLY A 100 -19.54 10.38 8.04
N ASP A 101 -20.25 9.47 7.35
CA ASP A 101 -19.71 8.16 7.01
C ASP A 101 -18.60 8.30 5.96
N TYR A 102 -17.35 8.00 6.33
CA TYR A 102 -16.22 8.07 5.39
C TYR A 102 -16.40 7.13 4.17
N LYS A 103 -17.31 6.16 4.25
CA LYS A 103 -17.68 5.26 3.16
C LYS A 103 -18.87 5.74 2.34
N ALA A 104 -19.53 6.83 2.75
CA ALA A 104 -20.65 7.37 2.00
C ALA A 104 -20.26 7.55 0.54
N ASN A 105 -21.13 7.09 -0.35
CA ASN A 105 -20.97 7.13 -1.81
C ASN A 105 -19.87 6.20 -2.37
N ILE A 106 -19.30 5.30 -1.57
CA ILE A 106 -18.47 4.20 -2.07
C ILE A 106 -19.36 2.99 -2.31
N ASP A 107 -19.27 2.41 -3.50
CA ASP A 107 -19.90 1.13 -3.81
C ASP A 107 -19.49 0.06 -2.77
N PRO A 108 -20.45 -0.57 -2.05
CA PRO A 108 -20.16 -1.59 -1.06
C PRO A 108 -19.34 -2.77 -1.59
N GLU A 109 -19.43 -3.13 -2.88
CA GLU A 109 -18.64 -4.21 -3.47
C GLU A 109 -17.17 -3.82 -3.68
N ARG A 110 -16.89 -2.51 -3.71
CA ARG A 110 -15.55 -1.97 -3.83
C ARG A 110 -14.87 -1.76 -2.49
N PHE A 111 -15.61 -1.75 -1.39
CA PHE A 111 -15.06 -1.48 -0.07
C PHE A 111 -14.79 -2.78 0.70
N ILE A 112 -13.52 -3.11 0.91
CA ILE A 112 -13.07 -4.37 1.49
C ILE A 112 -12.38 -4.09 2.82
N ARG A 113 -12.79 -4.79 3.87
CA ARG A 113 -12.09 -4.76 5.16
C ARG A 113 -11.26 -6.01 5.33
N VAL A 114 -10.00 -5.82 5.70
CA VAL A 114 -9.11 -6.92 6.06
C VAL A 114 -8.58 -6.71 7.48
N TYR A 115 -8.43 -7.82 8.19
CA TYR A 115 -8.11 -7.81 9.61
C TYR A 115 -6.70 -8.34 9.85
N ARG A 116 -6.07 -7.87 10.94
CA ARG A 116 -4.75 -8.30 11.35
C ARG A 116 -4.73 -9.72 11.90
N ARG A 117 -3.76 -10.52 11.49
CA ARG A 117 -3.46 -11.82 12.11
C ARG A 117 -3.07 -11.63 13.59
N PRO A 118 -3.61 -12.42 14.54
CA PRO A 118 -3.29 -12.29 15.96
C PRO A 118 -1.82 -12.52 16.30
N ASP A 119 -1.16 -13.44 15.59
CA ASP A 119 0.28 -13.68 15.73
C ASP A 119 1.07 -12.67 14.89
N THR A 120 1.60 -11.67 15.58
CA THR A 120 2.28 -10.52 14.99
C THR A 120 3.78 -10.69 14.85
N ASN A 121 4.34 -11.72 15.50
CA ASN A 121 5.78 -12.02 15.46
C ASN A 121 6.13 -12.95 14.29
N ASN A 122 5.18 -13.78 13.89
CA ASN A 122 5.27 -14.56 12.68
C ASN A 122 4.98 -13.67 11.48
N LEU A 123 5.93 -13.54 10.53
CA LEU A 123 5.73 -12.79 9.28
C LEU A 123 5.60 -13.71 8.06
N VAL A 124 5.52 -15.02 8.26
CA VAL A 124 5.35 -16.00 7.19
C VAL A 124 3.95 -15.87 6.59
N PHE A 125 3.89 -15.83 5.27
CA PHE A 125 2.67 -15.81 4.47
C PHE A 125 2.17 -17.23 4.27
N LYS A 126 0.88 -17.46 4.51
CA LYS A 126 0.27 -18.79 4.31
C LYS A 126 -0.85 -18.70 3.28
N PRO A 127 -0.93 -19.65 2.33
CA PRO A 127 -1.88 -19.59 1.23
C PRO A 127 -3.34 -19.75 1.68
N ASP A 128 -3.58 -20.14 2.93
CA ASP A 128 -4.88 -20.30 3.58
C ASP A 128 -5.20 -19.21 4.61
N ASP A 129 -4.29 -18.24 4.82
CA ASP A 129 -4.48 -17.14 5.79
C ASP A 129 -5.82 -16.42 5.52
N LYS A 130 -6.64 -16.29 6.57
CA LYS A 130 -7.95 -15.59 6.53
C LYS A 130 -7.84 -14.13 7.00
N LYS A 131 -6.65 -13.72 7.42
CA LYS A 131 -6.31 -12.40 7.94
C LYS A 131 -4.96 -11.99 7.38
N ILE A 132 -4.69 -10.69 7.33
CA ILE A 132 -3.44 -10.19 6.79
C ILE A 132 -2.35 -10.21 7.86
N VAL A 133 -1.13 -10.58 7.49
CA VAL A 133 0.06 -10.37 8.30
C VAL A 133 0.34 -8.87 8.33
N PHE A 134 0.00 -8.21 9.43
CA PHE A 134 0.28 -6.78 9.55
C PHE A 134 1.72 -6.56 9.97
N GLY A 135 2.34 -5.56 9.36
CA GLY A 135 3.60 -5.03 9.81
C GLY A 135 3.57 -3.57 10.15
N TRP A 136 4.77 -3.00 10.24
CA TRP A 136 4.96 -1.59 10.52
C TRP A 136 4.66 -0.71 9.29
N SER A 137 4.52 -1.30 8.10
CA SER A 137 4.23 -0.60 6.85
C SER A 137 3.01 -1.18 6.14
N SER A 138 2.15 -0.30 5.60
CA SER A 138 1.03 -0.68 4.72
C SER A 138 1.49 -1.45 3.49
N ALA A 139 2.72 -1.22 3.01
CA ALA A 139 3.30 -1.95 1.89
C ALA A 139 3.53 -3.43 2.19
N HIS A 140 3.90 -3.78 3.41
CA HIS A 140 4.00 -5.18 3.82
C HIS A 140 2.63 -5.87 3.80
N CYS A 141 1.61 -5.21 4.35
CA CYS A 141 0.24 -5.72 4.34
C CYS A 141 -0.26 -5.94 2.89
N ALA A 142 0.04 -4.99 1.99
CA ALA A 142 -0.28 -5.09 0.57
C ALA A 142 0.47 -6.23 -0.13
N CYS A 143 1.73 -6.51 0.21
CA CYS A 143 2.46 -7.68 -0.29
C CYS A 143 1.79 -8.99 0.12
N HIS A 144 1.40 -9.12 1.39
CA HIS A 144 0.70 -10.33 1.82
C HIS A 144 -0.65 -10.48 1.10
N LEU A 145 -1.37 -9.38 0.90
CA LEU A 145 -2.59 -9.39 0.12
C LEU A 145 -2.35 -9.85 -1.33
N ALA A 146 -1.34 -9.31 -2.01
CA ALA A 146 -0.98 -9.72 -3.37
C ALA A 146 -0.61 -11.22 -3.44
N TYR A 147 0.10 -11.71 -2.44
CA TYR A 147 0.38 -13.14 -2.29
C TYR A 147 -0.92 -13.97 -2.19
N LEU A 148 -1.87 -13.56 -1.35
CA LEU A 148 -3.17 -14.24 -1.25
C LEU A 148 -4.00 -14.15 -2.53
N MET A 149 -3.84 -13.07 -3.30
CA MET A 149 -4.43 -12.90 -4.64
C MET A 149 -3.78 -13.81 -5.69
N GLY A 150 -2.71 -14.52 -5.35
CA GLY A 150 -1.98 -15.44 -6.22
C GLY A 150 -0.98 -14.74 -7.14
N CYS A 151 -0.71 -13.45 -6.94
CA CYS A 151 0.19 -12.68 -7.79
C CYS A 151 1.62 -13.23 -7.70
N ARG A 152 2.30 -13.30 -8.85
CA ARG A 152 3.71 -13.69 -8.96
C ARG A 152 4.28 -13.18 -10.29
N PRO A 153 5.37 -12.39 -10.30
CA PRO A 153 6.09 -11.85 -9.14
C PRO A 153 5.35 -10.66 -8.47
N ILE A 154 5.78 -10.30 -7.25
CA ILE A 154 5.35 -9.10 -6.53
C ILE A 154 6.48 -8.06 -6.60
N ILE A 155 6.19 -6.86 -7.12
CA ILE A 155 7.20 -5.84 -7.40
C ILE A 155 7.01 -4.63 -6.49
N LEU A 156 8.04 -4.29 -5.70
CA LEU A 156 8.04 -3.10 -4.85
C LEU A 156 8.54 -1.88 -5.63
N VAL A 157 7.73 -0.82 -5.69
CA VAL A 157 8.09 0.48 -6.27
C VAL A 157 7.71 1.61 -5.31
N GLY A 158 8.55 2.64 -5.18
CA GLY A 158 8.32 3.71 -4.19
C GLY A 158 8.38 3.25 -2.72
N CYS A 159 9.05 2.13 -2.45
CA CYS A 159 9.25 1.56 -1.10
C CYS A 159 10.66 1.90 -0.57
N ASP A 160 11.07 3.16 -0.71
CA ASP A 160 12.47 3.58 -0.56
C ASP A 160 13.04 3.53 0.85
N CYS A 161 12.20 3.47 1.87
CA CYS A 161 12.63 3.46 3.28
C CYS A 161 13.70 4.54 3.59
N GLY A 162 13.61 5.69 2.91
CA GLY A 162 14.68 6.68 2.84
C GLY A 162 14.22 8.01 2.24
N LYS A 163 15.11 9.00 2.26
CA LYS A 163 14.96 10.28 1.54
C LYS A 163 15.85 10.28 0.30
N GLU A 164 15.48 11.06 -0.70
CA GLU A 164 16.33 11.41 -1.86
C GLU A 164 16.32 12.94 -1.95
N GLN A 165 17.48 13.60 -1.98
CA GLN A 165 17.56 15.08 -1.98
C GLN A 165 16.69 15.72 -0.87
N ASP A 166 16.76 15.19 0.36
CA ASP A 166 15.95 15.58 1.53
C ASP A 166 14.42 15.45 1.41
N LYS A 167 13.94 14.95 0.28
CA LYS A 167 12.52 14.71 0.00
C LYS A 167 12.15 13.27 0.31
N ARG A 168 10.99 13.07 0.92
CA ARG A 168 10.55 11.75 1.42
C ARG A 168 9.57 11.07 0.48
N TYR A 169 8.82 11.84 -0.30
CA TYR A 169 7.79 11.33 -1.17
C TYR A 169 8.00 11.77 -2.61
N HIS A 170 7.49 11.01 -3.57
CA HIS A 170 7.60 11.33 -4.99
C HIS A 170 6.98 12.70 -5.34
N TYR A 171 5.89 13.08 -4.68
CA TYR A 171 5.22 14.38 -4.87
C TYR A 171 5.94 15.55 -4.21
N ASP A 172 6.98 15.33 -3.40
CA ASP A 172 7.78 16.45 -2.85
C ASP A 172 8.71 17.07 -3.93
N PHE A 173 8.74 16.50 -5.14
CA PHE A 173 9.58 16.94 -6.25
C PHE A 173 8.79 17.81 -7.23
N GLU A 174 9.50 18.71 -7.91
CA GLU A 174 8.89 19.62 -8.89
C GLU A 174 8.25 18.84 -10.05
N GLY A 175 7.15 19.38 -10.58
CA GLY A 175 6.41 18.76 -11.70
C GLY A 175 5.46 17.62 -11.29
N HIS A 176 5.34 17.30 -10.01
CA HIS A 176 4.40 16.29 -9.51
C HIS A 176 3.16 16.91 -8.85
N GLU A 177 2.00 16.30 -9.09
CA GLU A 177 0.74 16.65 -8.44
C GLU A 177 0.88 16.51 -6.93
N GLN A 178 0.52 17.57 -6.20
CA GLN A 178 0.69 17.62 -4.76
C GLN A 178 -0.39 16.77 -4.08
N TYR A 179 0.05 15.92 -3.15
CA TYR A 179 -0.85 15.08 -2.36
C TYR A 179 -1.52 15.83 -1.20
N ARG A 180 -0.96 16.98 -0.80
CA ARG A 180 -1.23 17.66 0.47
C ARG A 180 -2.13 18.88 0.33
N ASP A 181 -3.26 18.73 -0.34
CA ASP A 181 -4.39 19.64 -0.10
C ASP A 181 -5.15 19.12 1.12
N TYR A 182 -4.64 19.43 2.31
CA TYR A 182 -5.40 19.17 3.53
C TYR A 182 -6.63 20.07 3.53
N VAL A 183 -7.76 19.55 4.02
CA VAL A 183 -8.75 20.43 4.65
C VAL A 183 -8.02 21.09 5.82
N GLU A 184 -7.97 22.43 5.87
CA GLU A 184 -7.24 23.17 6.92
C GLU A 184 -7.53 22.57 8.31
N ASN A 185 -6.56 21.86 8.90
CA ASN A 185 -6.68 21.29 10.23
C ASN A 185 -5.42 21.63 11.05
N PRO A 186 -5.55 22.50 12.08
CA PRO A 186 -4.42 22.94 12.90
C PRO A 186 -3.75 21.83 13.72
N ASP A 187 -4.37 20.65 13.87
CA ASP A 187 -3.73 19.51 14.55
C ASP A 187 -2.77 18.72 13.65
N ASN A 188 -2.69 19.01 12.34
CA ASN A 188 -1.82 18.29 11.40
C ASN A 188 -0.33 18.37 11.80
N GLU A 189 0.16 19.50 12.31
CA GLU A 189 1.57 19.66 12.71
C GLU A 189 2.03 18.62 13.75
N LYS A 190 1.15 18.21 14.68
CA LYS A 190 1.49 17.24 15.73
C LYS A 190 1.74 15.83 15.21
N TYR A 191 1.15 15.46 14.07
CA TYR A 191 1.31 14.13 13.47
C TYR A 191 2.58 14.02 12.60
N PHE A 192 3.08 15.14 12.07
CA PHE A 192 4.21 15.16 11.13
C PHE A 192 5.54 15.56 11.77
N ALA A 193 5.55 16.14 12.97
CA ALA A 193 6.77 16.60 13.66
C ALA A 193 7.69 15.48 14.18
N ARG A 194 7.36 14.20 13.98
CA ARG A 194 8.27 13.10 14.35
C ARG A 194 9.15 12.73 13.15
N GLU A 195 10.34 13.32 13.07
CA GLU A 195 11.47 12.71 12.36
C GLU A 195 11.82 11.39 13.07
N THR A 196 11.08 10.34 12.75
CA THR A 196 11.32 9.04 13.37
C THR A 196 12.36 8.26 12.60
N ASP A 197 13.31 7.65 13.33
CA ASP A 197 14.18 6.51 12.96
C ASP A 197 13.46 5.28 12.37
N ILE A 198 12.14 5.38 12.11
CA ILE A 198 11.28 4.36 11.53
C ILE A 198 11.81 3.86 10.18
N LEU A 199 12.52 4.69 9.41
CA LEU A 199 13.05 4.30 8.11
C LEU A 199 14.05 3.14 8.19
N TYR A 200 14.98 3.18 9.17
CA TYR A 200 15.90 2.07 9.42
C TYR A 200 15.17 0.82 9.93
N SER A 201 14.15 1.03 10.78
CA SER A 201 13.29 -0.07 11.25
C SER A 201 12.57 -0.77 10.09
N PHE A 202 12.19 -0.05 9.02
CA PHE A 202 11.56 -0.63 7.84
C PHE A 202 12.50 -1.52 7.04
N VAL A 203 13.78 -1.15 6.86
CA VAL A 203 14.74 -2.00 6.15
C VAL A 203 14.93 -3.32 6.88
N ASN A 204 15.15 -3.28 8.21
CA ASN A 204 15.28 -4.49 9.03
C ASN A 204 14.01 -5.35 8.98
N TYR A 205 12.85 -4.68 8.98
CA TYR A 205 11.57 -5.36 8.92
C TYR A 205 11.35 -6.05 7.57
N TRP A 206 11.65 -5.38 6.46
CA TRP A 206 11.61 -5.98 5.12
C TRP A 206 12.64 -7.08 4.94
N ASN A 207 13.82 -6.94 5.55
CA ASN A 207 14.82 -7.98 5.57
C ASN A 207 14.30 -9.25 6.25
N LYS A 208 13.56 -9.10 7.35
CA LYS A 208 12.89 -10.23 8.01
C LYS A 208 11.78 -10.82 7.13
N ILE A 209 10.97 -10.00 6.46
CA ILE A 209 9.93 -10.48 5.53
C ILE A 209 10.53 -11.34 4.43
N GLY A 210 11.62 -10.90 3.78
CA GLY A 210 12.31 -11.67 2.77
C GLY A 210 12.87 -12.99 3.32
N SER A 211 13.46 -12.96 4.52
CA SER A 211 13.98 -14.15 5.20
C SER A 211 12.89 -15.16 5.56
N ASP A 212 11.74 -14.70 6.05
CA ASP A 212 10.64 -15.56 6.51
C ASP A 212 9.85 -16.14 5.33
N ASN A 213 9.99 -15.56 4.13
CA ASN A 213 9.18 -15.90 2.95
C ASN A 213 10.04 -16.21 1.71
N PRO A 214 11.00 -17.15 1.77
CA PRO A 214 11.94 -17.42 0.68
C PRO A 214 11.28 -17.95 -0.60
N ASN A 215 10.04 -18.45 -0.50
CA ASN A 215 9.27 -18.97 -1.63
C ASN A 215 8.35 -17.92 -2.28
N VAL A 216 8.30 -16.71 -1.74
CA VAL A 216 7.52 -15.60 -2.30
C VAL A 216 8.45 -14.76 -3.16
N GLU A 217 8.17 -14.71 -4.47
CA GLU A 217 8.99 -13.96 -5.41
C GLU A 217 8.70 -12.46 -5.32
N ILE A 218 9.39 -11.80 -4.40
CA ILE A 218 9.35 -10.34 -4.20
C ILE A 218 10.61 -9.73 -4.81
N LEU A 219 10.43 -8.77 -5.72
CA LEU A 219 11.50 -8.00 -6.33
C LEU A 219 11.42 -6.54 -5.90
N ASN A 220 12.56 -5.94 -5.58
CA ASN A 220 12.65 -4.56 -5.15
C ASN A 220 13.17 -3.67 -6.29
N CYS A 221 12.29 -2.83 -6.84
CA CYS A 221 12.61 -1.82 -7.85
C CYS A 221 12.68 -0.39 -7.25
N SER A 222 12.74 -0.28 -5.92
CA SER A 222 12.91 1.00 -5.21
C SER A 222 14.39 1.28 -4.91
N ASN A 223 14.71 2.47 -4.41
CA ASN A 223 16.10 2.85 -4.11
C ASN A 223 16.67 2.17 -2.85
N ALA A 224 15.81 1.61 -1.99
CA ALA A 224 16.24 0.94 -0.76
C ALA A 224 17.05 -0.33 -1.08
N ILE A 225 18.12 -0.58 -0.33
CA ILE A 225 18.77 -1.90 -0.33
C ILE A 225 18.16 -2.72 0.81
N ILE A 226 17.50 -3.83 0.46
CA ILE A 226 16.88 -4.75 1.41
C ILE A 226 17.58 -6.11 1.24
N PRO A 227 18.42 -6.56 2.20
CA PRO A 227 19.34 -7.68 1.95
C PRO A 227 18.67 -8.99 1.48
N ASN A 228 17.50 -9.34 2.03
CA ASN A 228 16.76 -10.56 1.68
C ASN A 228 15.66 -10.35 0.61
N ILE A 229 15.64 -9.22 -0.09
CA ILE A 229 14.72 -9.00 -1.22
C ILE A 229 15.57 -8.65 -2.43
N GLN A 230 15.43 -9.44 -3.49
CA GLN A 230 16.26 -9.28 -4.68
C GLN A 230 16.03 -7.90 -5.31
N PRO A 231 17.08 -7.07 -5.46
CA PRO A 231 16.97 -5.83 -6.22
C PRO A 231 16.79 -6.15 -7.70
N ALA A 232 15.97 -5.36 -8.39
CA ALA A 232 15.76 -5.49 -9.82
C ALA A 232 15.62 -4.11 -10.47
N LYS A 233 16.05 -3.98 -11.72
CA LYS A 233 15.73 -2.81 -12.53
C LYS A 233 14.31 -2.96 -13.07
N LEU A 234 13.52 -1.90 -12.98
CA LEU A 234 12.14 -1.89 -13.46
C LEU A 234 12.03 -2.36 -14.92
N GLN A 235 12.92 -1.89 -15.79
CA GLN A 235 12.92 -2.26 -17.21
C GLN A 235 13.17 -3.76 -17.44
N ASP A 236 14.03 -4.38 -16.63
CA ASP A 236 14.30 -5.82 -16.72
C ASP A 236 13.08 -6.64 -16.26
N VAL A 237 12.37 -6.15 -15.24
CA VAL A 237 11.12 -6.75 -14.76
C VAL A 237 10.03 -6.65 -15.83
N LEU A 238 9.80 -5.46 -16.39
CA LEU A 238 8.81 -5.24 -17.43
C LEU A 238 9.13 -6.07 -18.68
N LYS A 239 10.40 -6.20 -19.06
CA LYS A 239 10.79 -7.06 -20.18
C LYS A 239 10.53 -8.55 -19.90
N LYS A 240 10.74 -9.00 -18.66
CA LYS A 240 10.62 -10.42 -18.30
C LYS A 240 9.19 -10.88 -18.05
N TYR A 241 8.34 -10.01 -17.50
CA TYR A 241 7.00 -10.36 -17.00
C TYR A 241 5.89 -9.46 -17.55
N GLY A 242 6.22 -8.53 -18.46
CA GLY A 242 5.30 -7.51 -18.95
C GLY A 242 4.42 -7.92 -20.14
N GLU A 243 4.64 -9.12 -20.67
CA GLU A 243 3.87 -9.79 -21.73
C GLU A 243 2.77 -10.68 -21.12
#